data_AF-A0A1V5B6I0-F1
#
_entry.id   AF-A0A1V5B6I0-F1
#
_cell.length_a   1.000
_cell.length_b   1.000
_cell.length_c   1.000
_cell.angle_alpha   90.00
_cell.angle_beta   90.00
_cell.angle_gamma   90.00
#
_symmetry.space_group_name_H-M   'P 1'
#
loop_
_entity.id
_entity.type
_entity.pdbx_description
1 polymer ?
#
loop_
_entity_poly.entity_id
_entity_poly.type
_entity_poly.pdbx_seq_one_letter_code
_entity_poly.pdbx_strand_id
1 'polypeptide(L)' 'MTEQNRKYIQKEIGKLLSEIWRIKGLSEQEYGPQHPITKKLAVMHANVQTLLQENSGS' A
#
# COMPACT_ATOMS: atom_id res chain seq x y z
N MET A 1 -16.93 13.00 -9.94
CA MET A 1 -16.67 12.21 -8.71
C MET A 1 -17.27 12.96 -7.53
N THR A 2 -18.06 12.32 -6.65
CA THR A 2 -18.62 12.99 -5.46
C THR A 2 -17.58 13.05 -4.34
N GLU A 3 -17.76 13.96 -3.38
CA GLU A 3 -16.89 14.02 -2.18
C GLU A 3 -16.92 12.71 -1.39
N GLN A 4 -18.10 12.08 -1.32
CA GLN A 4 -18.27 10.76 -0.72
C GLN A 4 -17.40 9.70 -1.43
N ASN A 5 -17.38 9.70 -2.76
CA ASN A 5 -16.55 8.76 -3.51
C ASN A 5 -15.06 9.02 -3.29
N ARG A 6 -14.62 10.28 -3.18
CA ARG A 6 -13.23 10.63 -2.89
C ARG A 6 -12.78 10.11 -1.52
N LYS A 7 -13.59 10.36 -0.48
CA LYS A 7 -13.34 9.87 0.89
C LYS A 7 -13.32 8.34 0.94
N TYR A 8 -14.21 7.68 0.22
CA TYR A 8 -14.23 6.23 0.12
C TYR A 8 -12.95 5.69 -0.54
N ILE A 9 -12.54 6.26 -1.68
CA ILE A 9 -11.31 5.85 -2.37
C ILE A 9 -10.08 6.02 -1.45
N GLN A 10 -9.95 7.15 -0.76
CA GLN A 10 -8.84 7.39 0.16
C GLN A 10 -8.81 6.35 1.30
N LYS A 11 -9.97 6.00 1.86
CA LYS A 11 -10.10 4.96 2.88
C LYS A 11 -9.63 3.59 2.36
N GLU A 12 -10.05 3.19 1.16
CA GLU A 12 -9.67 1.90 0.59
C GLU A 12 -8.18 1.85 0.21
N ILE A 13 -7.58 2.95 -0.27
CA ILE A 13 -6.13 3.06 -0.48
C ILE A 13 -5.37 2.86 0.85
N GLY A 14 -5.83 3.48 1.95
CA GLY A 14 -5.21 3.31 3.26
C GLY A 14 -5.27 1.89 3.80
N LYS A 15 -6.38 1.16 3.55
CA LYS A 15 -6.49 -0.26 3.87
C LYS A 15 -5.52 -1.10 3.05
N LEU A 16 -5.48 -0.89 1.74
CA LEU A 16 -4.57 -1.60 0.83
C LEU A 16 -3.10 -1.42 1.27
N LEU A 17 -2.71 -0.20 1.66
CA LEU A 17 -1.36 0.08 2.17
C LEU A 17 -1.02 -0.78 3.39
N SER A 18 -1.95 -0.86 4.34
CA SER A 18 -1.82 -1.64 5.58
C SER A 18 -1.73 -3.14 5.30
N GLU A 19 -2.51 -3.64 4.34
CA GLU A 19 -2.49 -5.05 3.94
C GLU A 19 -1.17 -5.43 3.26
N ILE A 20 -0.66 -4.60 2.34
CA ILE A 20 0.63 -4.81 1.69
C ILE A 20 1.75 -4.81 2.74
N TRP A 21 1.73 -3.89 3.69
CA TRP A 21 2.71 -3.84 4.78
C TRP A 21 2.73 -5.14 5.59
N ARG A 22 1.56 -5.64 5.96
CA ARG A 22 1.43 -6.90 6.70
C ARG A 22 1.97 -8.10 5.91
N ILE A 23 1.59 -8.22 4.63
CA ILE A 23 2.04 -9.32 3.77
C ILE A 23 3.55 -9.22 3.52
N LYS A 24 4.09 -8.02 3.33
CA LYS A 24 5.54 -7.79 3.24
C LYS A 24 6.26 -8.31 4.48
N GLY A 25 5.77 -7.98 5.68
CA GLY A 25 6.35 -8.44 6.94
C GLY A 25 6.40 -9.97 7.05
N LEU A 26 5.29 -10.64 6.72
CA LEU A 26 5.24 -12.11 6.69
C LEU A 26 6.19 -12.70 5.63
N SER A 27 6.21 -12.10 4.44
CA SER A 27 7.11 -12.52 3.37
C SER A 27 8.59 -12.34 3.74
N GLU A 28 8.93 -11.29 4.49
CA GLU A 28 10.29 -11.03 4.93
C GLU A 28 10.73 -12.03 6.01
N GLN A 29 9.82 -12.44 6.88
CA GLN A 29 10.06 -13.51 7.86
C GLN A 29 10.28 -14.87 7.20
N GLU A 30 9.47 -15.21 6.19
CA GLU A 30 9.51 -16.53 5.54
C GLU A 30 10.64 -16.65 4.51
N TYR A 31 10.85 -15.63 3.69
CA TYR A 31 11.73 -15.69 2.52
C TYR A 31 12.95 -14.77 2.59
N GLY A 32 12.98 -13.85 3.56
CA GLY A 32 14.01 -12.83 3.69
C GLY A 32 13.82 -11.60 2.79
N PRO A 33 14.47 -10.47 3.12
CA PRO A 33 14.25 -9.18 2.47
C PRO A 33 14.67 -9.15 0.99
N GLN A 34 15.57 -10.03 0.58
CA GLN A 34 16.09 -10.06 -0.79
C GLN A 34 15.23 -10.89 -1.75
N HIS A 35 14.25 -11.65 -1.25
CA HIS A 35 13.42 -12.50 -2.07
C HIS A 35 12.57 -11.65 -3.05
N PRO A 36 12.37 -12.12 -4.31
CA PRO A 36 11.63 -11.33 -5.30
C PRO A 36 10.23 -10.90 -4.86
N ILE A 37 9.51 -11.74 -4.11
CA ILE A 37 8.17 -11.39 -3.62
C ILE A 37 8.21 -10.25 -2.60
N THR A 38 9.18 -10.25 -1.67
CA THR A 38 9.35 -9.23 -0.64
C THR A 38 9.72 -7.88 -1.27
N LYS A 39 10.60 -7.89 -2.27
CA LYS A 39 10.94 -6.69 -3.04
C LYS A 39 9.74 -6.12 -3.78
N LYS A 40 8.95 -6.97 -4.45
CA LYS A 40 7.73 -6.52 -5.15
C LYS A 40 6.73 -5.91 -4.17
N LEU A 41 6.51 -6.53 -3.01
CA LEU A 41 5.64 -6.00 -1.96
C LEU A 41 6.14 -4.65 -1.41
N ALA A 42 7.45 -4.47 -1.26
CA ALA A 42 8.03 -3.19 -0.85
C ALA A 42 7.77 -2.07 -1.89
N VAL A 43 7.93 -2.37 -3.18
CA VAL A 43 7.62 -1.42 -4.27
C VAL A 43 6.12 -1.11 -4.31
N MET A 44 5.26 -2.11 -4.18
CA MET A 44 3.80 -1.91 -4.12
C MET A 44 3.40 -1.02 -2.93
N HIS A 45 4.02 -1.22 -1.76
CA HIS A 45 3.79 -0.38 -0.60
C HIS A 45 4.14 1.08 -0.89
N ALA A 46 5.32 1.33 -1.47
CA ALA A 46 5.75 2.67 -1.85
C ALA A 46 4.79 3.33 -2.86
N ASN A 47 4.36 2.60 -3.88
CA ASN A 47 3.42 3.12 -4.88
C ASN A 47 2.06 3.48 -4.26
N VAL A 48 1.52 2.63 -3.38
CA VAL A 48 0.24 2.90 -2.70
C VAL A 48 0.39 4.06 -1.72
N GLN A 49 1.54 4.21 -1.07
CA GLN A 49 1.84 5.36 -0.21
C GLN A 49 1.83 6.67 -1.01
N THR A 50 2.47 6.69 -2.19
CA THR A 50 2.44 7.84 -3.10
C THR A 50 1.01 8.17 -3.54
N LEU A 51 0.23 7.17 -3.95
CA LEU A 51 -1.18 7.36 -4.32
C LEU A 51 -2.00 7.97 -3.17
N LEU A 52 -1.75 7.54 -1.93
CA LEU A 52 -2.44 8.09 -0.77
C LEU A 52 -2.06 9.56 -0.54
N GLN A 53 -0.79 9.92 -0.69
CA GLN A 53 -0.30 11.29 -0.51
C GLN A 53 -0.87 12.23 -1.57
N GLU A 54 -0.83 11.85 -2.84
CA GLU A 54 -1.39 12.63 -3.95
C GLU A 54 -2.89 12.89 -3.77
N ASN A 55 -3.62 11.88 -3.29
CA ASN A 55 -5.06 11.97 -3.09
C ASN A 55 -5.45 12.64 -1.75
N SER A 56 -4.48 12.94 -0.88
CA SER A 56 -4.69 13.68 0.38
C SER A 56 -4.46 15.20 0.23
N GLY A 57 -3.84 15.64 -0.87
CA GLY A 57 -3.51 17.05 -1.15
C GLY A 57 -4.42 17.76 -2.14
N SER A 58 -5.57 17.19 -2.52
CA SER A 58 -6.49 17.69 -3.57
C SER A 58 -7.91 17.94 -3.08
#